data_AF-A0A147GTF3-F1
#
_entry.id   AF-A0A147GTF3-F1
#
_cell.length_a   1.000
_cell.length_b   1.000
_cell.length_c   1.000
_cell.angle_alpha   90.00
_cell.angle_beta   90.00
_cell.angle_gamma   90.00
#
_symmetry.space_group_name_H-M   'P 1'
#
loop_
_entity.id
_entity.type
_entity.pdbx_description
1 polymer ?
#
loop_
_entity_poly.entity_id
_entity_poly.type
_entity_poly.pdbx_seq_one_letter_code
_entity_poly.pdbx_strand_id
1 'polypeptide(L)'
;MNAQMVLTTGQDALLMLLMVSAPVLLTVLAVGLLVSIFQAVTQISEATLAFVPKLVAAVAVFAIAGPWMLTMLVDYIRRIIESIPGVVS
;
A
#
# COMPACT_ATOMS: atom_id res chain seq x y z
N MET A 1 22.86 19.84 3.51
CA MET A 1 21.41 19.59 3.43
C MET A 1 20.62 20.89 3.28
N ASN A 2 19.97 21.10 2.13
CA ASN A 2 19.06 22.24 1.93
C ASN A 2 17.60 21.79 2.13
N ALA A 3 16.72 22.70 2.57
CA ALA A 3 15.29 22.40 2.79
C ALA A 3 14.61 21.75 1.56
N GLN A 4 15.01 22.17 0.36
CA GLN A 4 14.53 21.62 -0.91
C GLN A 4 14.81 20.11 -1.06
N MET A 5 15.96 19.64 -0.57
CA MET A 5 16.38 18.24 -0.64
C MET A 5 15.55 17.37 0.32
N VAL A 6 15.20 17.90 1.49
CA VAL A 6 14.32 17.21 2.45
C VAL A 6 12.90 17.09 1.90
N LEU A 7 12.39 18.17 1.29
CA LEU A 7 11.05 18.18 0.70
C LEU A 7 10.92 17.20 -0.48
N THR A 8 11.91 17.17 -1.38
CA THR A 8 11.94 16.25 -2.53
C THR A 8 12.05 14.79 -2.06
N THR A 9 12.94 14.49 -1.12
CA THR A 9 13.05 13.14 -0.54
C THR A 9 11.74 12.70 0.13
N GLY A 10 11.08 13.61 0.85
CA GLY A 10 9.77 13.34 1.46
C GLY A 10 8.66 13.08 0.44
N GLN A 11 8.66 13.82 -0.67
CA GLN A 11 7.73 13.60 -1.77
C GLN A 11 7.92 12.21 -2.41
N ASP A 12 9.16 11.83 -2.69
CA ASP A 12 9.49 10.53 -3.26
C ASP A 12 9.09 9.38 -2.31
N ALA A 13 9.31 9.55 -1.00
CA ALA A 13 8.87 8.61 0.01
C ALA A 13 7.34 8.41 -0.01
N LEU A 14 6.58 9.51 -0.10
CA LEU A 14 5.12 9.46 -0.14
C LEU A 14 4.59 8.81 -1.41
N LEU A 15 5.18 9.15 -2.57
CA LEU A 15 4.82 8.53 -3.85
C LEU A 15 5.09 7.03 -3.84
N MET A 16 6.21 6.62 -3.25
CA MET A 16 6.51 5.21 -3.09
C MET A 16 5.50 4.50 -2.18
N LEU A 17 5.22 5.06 -1.00
CA LEU A 17 4.22 4.51 -0.09
C LEU A 17 2.86 4.34 -0.79
N LEU A 18 2.48 5.33 -1.60
CA LEU A 18 1.27 5.26 -2.41
C LEU A 18 1.33 4.12 -3.42
N MET A 19 2.42 3.98 -4.19
CA MET A 19 2.56 2.90 -5.19
C MET A 19 2.57 1.50 -4.55
N VAL A 20 3.27 1.34 -3.43
CA VAL A 20 3.35 0.08 -2.67
C VAL A 20 1.99 -0.30 -2.10
N SER A 21 1.24 0.66 -1.54
CA SER A 21 -0.05 0.40 -0.90
C SER A 21 -1.22 0.33 -1.88
N ALA A 22 -1.13 0.97 -3.05
CA ALA A 22 -2.17 1.02 -4.07
C ALA A 22 -2.83 -0.33 -4.41
N PRO A 23 -2.10 -1.42 -4.74
CA PRO A 23 -2.75 -2.68 -5.12
C PRO A 23 -3.60 -3.28 -3.99
N VAL A 24 -3.14 -3.18 -2.74
CA VAL A 24 -3.89 -3.66 -1.58
C VAL A 24 -5.11 -2.78 -1.32
N LEU A 25 -4.93 -1.46 -1.33
CA LEU A 25 -5.99 -0.50 -1.08
C LEU A 25 -7.11 -0.60 -2.13
N LEU A 26 -6.76 -0.64 -3.42
CA LEU A 26 -7.73 -0.77 -4.51
C LEU A 26 -8.51 -2.07 -4.41
N THR A 27 -7.84 -3.17 -4.08
CA THR A 27 -8.50 -4.47 -3.96
C THR A 27 -9.44 -4.52 -2.76
N VAL A 28 -8.99 -4.05 -1.59
CA VAL A 28 -9.82 -4.00 -0.37
C VAL A 28 -11.01 -3.05 -0.56
N LEU A 29 -10.81 -1.94 -1.26
CA LEU A 29 -11.89 -1.01 -1.61
C LEU A 29 -12.91 -1.67 -2.53
N ALA A 30 -12.47 -2.29 -3.63
CA ALA A 30 -13.36 -2.93 -4.59
C ALA A 30 -14.16 -4.08 -3.96
N VAL A 31 -13.49 -4.98 -3.24
CA VAL A 31 -14.15 -6.09 -2.53
C VAL A 31 -15.05 -5.58 -1.43
N GLY A 32 -14.62 -4.56 -0.69
CA GLY A 32 -15.44 -3.98 0.36
C GLY A 32 -16.70 -3.30 -0.15
N LEU A 33 -16.62 -2.63 -1.30
CA LEU A 33 -17.77 -2.04 -1.98
C LEU A 33 -18.73 -3.13 -2.45
N LEU A 34 -18.23 -4.15 -3.16
CA LEU A 34 -19.05 -5.27 -3.62
C LEU A 34 -19.81 -5.93 -2.46
N VAL A 35 -19.11 -6.25 -1.37
CA VAL A 35 -19.72 -6.89 -0.21
C VAL A 35 -20.73 -5.97 0.47
N SER A 36 -20.47 -4.67 0.56
CA SER A 36 -21.44 -3.71 1.13
C SER A 36 -22.74 -3.63 0.34
N ILE A 37 -22.67 -3.75 -0.99
CA ILE A 37 -23.85 -3.80 -1.86
C ILE A 37 -24.62 -5.10 -1.63
N PHE A 38 -23.93 -6.25 -1.56
CA PHE A 38 -24.59 -7.53 -1.25
C PHE A 38 -25.27 -7.52 0.11
N GLN A 39 -24.64 -6.94 1.13
CA GLN A 39 -25.22 -6.78 2.45
C GLN A 39 -26.47 -5.89 2.43
N ALA A 40 -26.41 -4.77 1.72
CA ALA A 40 -27.53 -3.85 1.59
C ALA A 40 -28.73 -4.47 0.85
N VAL A 41 -28.48 -5.19 -0.25
CA VAL A 41 -29.53 -5.82 -1.08
C VAL A 41 -30.20 -6.98 -0.34
N THR A 42 -29.44 -7.78 0.42
CA THR A 42 -29.98 -8.93 1.16
C THR A 42 -30.52 -8.57 2.55
N GLN A 43 -30.34 -7.32 2.99
CA GLN A 43 -30.67 -6.85 4.34
C GLN A 43 -29.93 -7.61 5.48
N ILE A 44 -28.85 -8.33 5.15
CA ILE A 44 -28.01 -9.05 6.12
C ILE A 44 -26.84 -8.16 6.52
N SER A 45 -26.92 -7.58 7.72
CA SER A 45 -25.87 -6.73 8.31
C SER A 45 -24.99 -7.48 9.30
N GLU A 46 -24.44 -8.62 8.87
CA GLU A 46 -23.48 -9.37 9.69
C GLU A 46 -22.05 -8.86 9.48
N ALA A 47 -21.44 -8.39 10.57
CA ALA A 47 -20.08 -7.84 10.55
C ALA A 47 -19.03 -8.85 10.02
N THR A 48 -19.20 -10.13 10.28
CA THR A 48 -18.33 -11.24 9.83
C THR A 48 -18.34 -11.42 8.31
N LEU A 49 -19.52 -11.30 7.67
CA LEU A 49 -19.68 -11.41 6.22
C LEU A 49 -18.94 -10.28 5.47
N ALA A 50 -18.80 -9.10 6.10
CA ALA A 50 -18.01 -7.99 5.55
C ALA A 50 -16.51 -8.23 5.67
N PHE A 51 -16.08 -8.88 6.76
CA PHE A 51 -14.67 -8.95 7.12
C PHE A 51 -13.92 -10.05 6.36
N VAL A 52 -14.49 -11.26 6.29
CA VAL A 52 -13.80 -12.44 5.73
C VAL A 52 -13.42 -12.26 4.26
N PRO A 53 -14.32 -11.83 3.34
CA PRO A 53 -13.97 -11.69 1.93
C PRO A 53 -12.87 -10.65 1.70
N LYS A 54 -12.89 -9.53 2.44
CA LYS A 54 -11.87 -8.49 2.37
C LYS A 54 -10.50 -9.00 2.79
N LEU A 55 -10.45 -9.81 3.86
CA LEU A 55 -9.20 -10.38 4.36
C LEU A 55 -8.60 -11.37 3.34
N VAL A 56 -9.42 -12.27 2.80
CA VAL A 56 -8.98 -13.23 1.77
C VAL A 56 -8.44 -12.50 0.54
N ALA A 57 -9.13 -11.44 0.09
CA ALA A 57 -8.68 -10.63 -1.02
C ALA A 57 -7.35 -9.91 -0.72
N ALA A 58 -7.20 -9.33 0.46
CA ALA A 58 -5.94 -8.68 0.87
C ALA A 58 -4.78 -9.68 0.89
N VAL A 59 -4.98 -10.88 1.46
CA VAL A 59 -3.96 -11.94 1.48
C VAL A 59 -3.60 -12.40 0.07
N ALA A 60 -4.57 -12.56 -0.83
CA ALA A 60 -4.31 -12.91 -2.21
C ALA A 60 -3.45 -11.85 -2.93
N VAL A 61 -3.73 -10.56 -2.70
CA VAL A 61 -2.92 -9.47 -3.25
C VAL A 61 -1.52 -9.51 -2.66
N PHE A 62 -1.36 -9.70 -1.35
CA PHE A 62 -0.04 -9.84 -0.74
C PHE A 62 0.72 -11.05 -1.29
N ALA A 63 0.06 -12.16 -1.60
CA ALA A 63 0.71 -13.32 -2.20
C ALA A 63 1.24 -13.03 -3.62
N ILE A 64 0.50 -12.25 -4.42
CA ILE A 64 0.85 -11.96 -5.81
C ILE A 64 1.78 -10.74 -5.92
N ALA A 65 1.43 -9.63 -5.28
CA ALA A 65 2.14 -8.36 -5.34
C ALA A 65 3.22 -8.22 -4.25
N GLY A 66 3.24 -9.09 -3.25
CA GLY A 66 4.19 -9.04 -2.13
C GLY A 66 5.66 -9.01 -2.55
N PRO A 67 6.14 -9.89 -3.45
CA PRO A 67 7.52 -9.86 -3.92
C PRO A 67 7.89 -8.53 -4.58
N TRP A 68 6.98 -7.97 -5.38
CA TRP A 68 7.18 -6.68 -6.03
C TRP A 68 7.19 -5.52 -5.03
N MET A 69 6.27 -5.50 -4.07
CA MET A 69 6.21 -4.52 -2.98
C MET A 69 7.50 -4.53 -2.15
N LEU A 70 8.00 -5.72 -1.81
CA LEU A 70 9.26 -5.88 -1.08
C LEU A 70 10.45 -5.37 -1.88
N THR A 71 10.51 -5.67 -3.18
CA THR A 71 11.59 -5.19 -4.06
C THR A 71 11.64 -3.66 -4.07
N MET A 72 10.50 -2.98 -4.24
CA MET A 72 10.44 -1.52 -4.20
C MET A 72 10.92 -0.94 -2.87
N LEU A 73 10.51 -1.53 -1.74
CA LEU A 73 10.94 -1.08 -0.42
C LEU A 73 12.45 -1.26 -0.20
N VAL A 74 13.00 -2.41 -0.62
CA VAL A 74 14.44 -2.69 -0.52
C VAL A 74 15.23 -1.72 -1.40
N ASP A 75 14.80 -1.50 -2.64
CA ASP A 75 15.44 -0.58 -3.56
C ASP A 75 15.45 0.85 -3.03
N TYR A 76 14.37 1.28 -2.38
CA TYR A 76 14.30 2.59 -1.74
C TYR A 76 15.28 2.74 -0.59
N ILE A 77 15.26 1.78 0.34
CA ILE A 77 16.15 1.78 1.49
C ILE A 77 17.60 1.81 1.01
N ARG A 78 17.92 1.03 -0.02
CA ARG A 78 19.23 1.04 -0.65
C ARG A 78 19.60 2.42 -1.21
N ARG A 79 18.73 3.06 -1.99
CA ARG A 79 18.95 4.41 -2.53
C ARG A 79 19.15 5.46 -1.44
N ILE A 80 18.40 5.36 -0.35
CA ILE A 80 18.56 6.26 0.79
C ILE A 80 19.90 6.05 1.47
N ILE A 81 20.33 4.81 1.70
CA ILE A 81 21.63 4.51 2.30
C ILE A 81 22.77 4.99 1.39
N GLU A 82 22.67 4.75 0.09
CA GLU A 82 23.67 5.18 -0.90
C GLU A 82 23.74 6.70 -1.07
N SER A 83 22.66 7.43 -0.73
CA SER A 83 22.67 8.90 -0.78
C SER A 83 23.28 9.55 0.45
N ILE A 84 23.39 8.86 1.60
CA ILE A 84 23.95 9.40 2.85
C ILE A 84 25.34 10.05 2.67
N PRO A 85 26.32 9.43 1.99
CA PRO A 85 27.65 10.03 1.82
C PRO A 85 27.62 11.40 1.12
N GLY A 86 26.75 11.57 0.12
CA GLY A 86 26.58 12.83 -0.61
C GLY A 86 25.79 13.90 0.15
N VAL A 87 25.23 13.56 1.31
CA VAL A 87 24.51 14.47 2.21
C VAL A 87 25.43 15.01 3.31
N VAL A 88 26.50 14.27 3.63
CA VAL A 88 27.47 14.58 4.70
C VAL A 88 28.66 15.42 4.19
N SER A 89 28.97 15.35 2.89
CA SER A 89 29.93 16.25 2.20
C SER A 89 29.27 17.54 1.74
#